data_AF-A0A0F6CLN3-F1
#
_entry.id   AF-A0A0F6CLN3-F1
#
_cell.length_a   1.000
_cell.length_b   1.000
_cell.length_c   1.000
_cell.angle_alpha   90.00
_cell.angle_beta   90.00
_cell.angle_gamma   90.00
#
_symmetry.space_group_name_H-M   'P 1'
#
loop_
_entity.id
_entity.type
_entity.pdbx_description
1 polymer ?
#
loop_
_entity_poly.entity_id
_entity_poly.type
_entity_poly.pdbx_seq_one_letter_code
_entity_poly.pdbx_strand_id
1 'polypeptide(L)'
;MKNVQVLYKQKLTTTDKAIELIKDKTRFAFPMHFMQPKGLFEALANKARKGGYTRLDAYYFSSREYARNSILDWDLNKIIVPHSFFISDIERKINAIIDS
;
A
#
# COMPACT_ATOMS: atom_id res chain seq x y z
N MET A 1 3.05 32.18 -9.37
CA MET A 1 3.31 30.78 -8.93
C MET A 1 4.18 30.82 -7.68
N LYS A 2 3.85 30.06 -6.62
CA LYS A 2 4.77 29.87 -5.49
C LYS A 2 6.09 29.26 -6.00
N ASN A 3 7.21 29.62 -5.36
CA ASN A 3 8.51 29.03 -5.68
C ASN A 3 8.46 27.50 -5.48
N VAL A 4 8.64 26.75 -6.57
CA VAL A 4 8.50 25.28 -6.58
C VAL A 4 9.50 24.57 -5.66
N GLN A 5 10.70 25.15 -5.47
CA GLN A 5 11.71 24.61 -4.56
C GLN A 5 11.30 24.76 -3.10
N VAL A 6 10.68 25.88 -2.76
CA VAL A 6 10.12 26.11 -1.41
C VAL A 6 8.99 25.12 -1.14
N LEU A 7 8.08 24.92 -2.10
CA LEU A 7 6.99 23.95 -1.97
C LEU A 7 7.49 22.50 -1.86
N TYR A 8 8.51 22.12 -2.62
CA TYR A 8 9.09 20.79 -2.54
C TYR A 8 9.67 20.52 -1.15
N LYS A 9 10.50 21.42 -0.63
CA LYS A 9 11.09 21.30 0.71
C LYS A 9 10.04 21.22 1.82
N GLN A 10 8.90 21.90 1.65
CA GLN A 10 7.78 21.83 2.61
C GLN A 10 7.03 20.48 2.59
N LYS A 11 6.98 19.81 1.43
CA LYS A 11 6.25 18.54 1.26
C LYS A 11 7.14 17.31 1.45
N LEU A 12 8.45 17.45 1.25
CA LEU A 12 9.42 16.37 1.42
C LEU A 12 9.39 15.88 2.87
N THR A 13 9.18 14.58 3.04
CA THR A 13 9.04 13.95 4.35
C THR A 13 9.43 12.48 4.30
N THR A 14 9.44 11.80 5.45
CA THR A 14 9.70 10.36 5.53
C THR A 14 8.46 9.55 5.17
N THR A 15 8.63 8.28 4.79
CA THR A 15 7.50 7.39 4.47
C THR A 15 6.58 7.18 5.67
N ASP A 16 7.13 6.99 6.87
CA ASP A 16 6.37 6.89 8.12
C ASP A 16 5.52 8.13 8.37
N LYS A 17 6.07 9.33 8.15
CA LYS A 17 5.31 10.57 8.33
C LYS A 17 4.24 10.74 7.26
N ALA A 18 4.53 10.36 6.01
CA ALA A 18 3.59 10.45 4.91
C ALA A 18 2.34 9.57 5.15
N ILE A 19 2.53 8.35 5.67
CA ILE A 19 1.42 7.41 5.92
C ILE A 19 0.55 7.80 7.12
N GLU A 20 0.96 8.76 7.96
CA GLU A 20 0.10 9.29 9.04
C GLU A 20 -1.17 9.95 8.50
N LEU A 21 -1.14 10.43 7.25
CA LEU A 21 -2.30 11.03 6.58
C LEU A 21 -3.38 9.99 6.25
N ILE A 22 -3.02 8.70 6.19
CA ILE A 22 -3.95 7.61 5.96
C ILE A 22 -4.62 7.28 7.30
N LYS A 23 -5.94 7.50 7.34
CA LYS A 23 -6.77 7.23 8.53
C LYS A 23 -7.35 5.82 8.45
N ASP A 24 -7.78 5.30 9.59
CA ASP A 24 -8.53 4.06 9.64
C ASP A 24 -9.77 4.10 8.72
N LYS A 25 -10.10 2.95 8.12
CA LYS A 25 -11.22 2.77 7.17
C LYS A 25 -11.10 3.58 5.87
N THR A 26 -9.91 4.07 5.55
CA THR A 26 -9.63 4.74 4.27
C THR A 26 -9.70 3.75 3.12
N ARG A 27 -10.29 4.20 2.01
CA ARG A 27 -10.20 3.55 0.71
C ARG A 27 -9.09 4.24 -0.08
N PHE A 28 -8.14 3.48 -0.60
CA PHE A 28 -7.03 4.04 -1.37
C PHE A 28 -6.80 3.25 -2.64
N ALA A 29 -6.23 3.91 -3.64
CA ALA A 29 -5.75 3.27 -4.84
C ALA A 29 -4.24 3.47 -4.96
N PHE A 30 -3.56 2.56 -5.65
CA PHE A 30 -2.12 2.67 -5.91
C PHE A 30 -1.76 2.41 -7.38
N PRO A 31 -0.63 2.95 -7.86
CA PRO A 31 -0.23 2.87 -9.27
C PRO A 31 0.01 1.44 -9.77
N MET A 32 0.05 1.26 -11.07
CA MET A 32 0.33 -0.04 -11.69
C MET A 32 1.83 -0.34 -11.81
N HIS A 33 2.16 -1.63 -11.87
CA HIS A 33 3.48 -2.13 -12.30
C HIS A 33 4.68 -1.50 -11.56
N PHE A 34 5.53 -0.75 -12.27
CA PHE A 34 6.80 -0.22 -11.75
C PHE A 34 6.64 1.09 -10.97
N MET A 35 5.44 1.68 -10.98
CA MET A 35 5.15 2.95 -10.30
C MET A 35 4.70 2.77 -8.85
N GLN A 36 4.61 1.53 -8.36
CA GLN A 36 4.13 1.25 -7.01
C GLN A 36 5.20 1.68 -5.97
N PRO A 37 4.82 2.49 -4.97
CA PRO A 37 5.78 3.13 -4.06
C PRO A 37 6.23 2.20 -2.91
N LYS A 38 7.32 1.46 -3.13
CA LYS A 38 7.88 0.48 -2.16
C LYS A 38 7.95 0.99 -0.71
N GLY A 39 8.62 2.13 -0.48
CA GLY A 39 8.79 2.65 0.88
C GLY A 39 7.48 3.05 1.57
N LEU A 40 6.47 3.50 0.82
CA LEU A 40 5.15 3.80 1.38
C LEU A 40 4.38 2.53 1.72
N PHE A 41 4.53 1.49 0.90
CA PHE A 41 3.90 0.20 1.17
C PHE A 41 4.49 -0.46 2.42
N GLU A 42 5.81 -0.48 2.57
CA GLU A 42 6.48 -1.01 3.75
C GLU A 42 6.04 -0.27 5.03
N ALA A 43 6.02 1.07 5.00
CA ALA A 43 5.57 1.88 6.14
C ALA A 43 4.09 1.62 6.49
N LEU A 44 3.22 1.51 5.47
CA LEU A 44 1.80 1.24 5.67
C LEU A 44 1.57 -0.16 6.26
N ALA A 45 2.25 -1.18 5.72
CA ALA A 45 2.19 -2.56 6.20
C ALA A 45 2.68 -2.67 7.65
N ASN A 46 3.81 -2.02 7.97
CA ASN A 46 4.36 -1.99 9.33
C ASN A 46 3.40 -1.35 10.33
N LYS A 47 2.75 -0.24 9.96
CA LYS A 47 1.72 0.38 10.83
C LYS A 47 0.50 -0.51 11.00
N ALA A 48 0.04 -1.21 9.94
CA ALA A 48 -1.06 -2.16 10.03
C ALA A 48 -0.75 -3.32 10.98
N ARG A 49 0.44 -3.92 10.87
CA ARG A 49 0.91 -5.00 11.77
C ARG A 49 0.96 -4.58 13.23
N LYS A 50 1.26 -3.32 13.51
CA LYS A 50 1.27 -2.73 14.87
C LYS A 50 -0.12 -2.35 15.39
N GLY A 51 -1.19 -2.74 14.69
CA GLY A 51 -2.57 -2.43 15.09
C GLY A 51 -3.00 -0.99 14.80
N GLY A 52 -2.31 -0.28 13.90
CA GLY A 52 -2.63 1.10 13.55
C GLY A 52 -3.91 1.27 12.72
N TYR A 53 -4.49 0.18 12.23
CA TYR A 53 -5.70 0.16 11.42
C TYR A 53 -6.59 -1.04 11.79
N THR A 54 -7.89 -0.83 11.72
CA THR A 54 -8.90 -1.90 11.81
C THR A 54 -9.30 -2.39 10.43
N ARG A 55 -9.31 -1.49 9.44
CA ARG A 55 -9.60 -1.83 8.04
C ARG A 55 -9.06 -0.75 7.10
N LEU A 56 -8.56 -1.17 5.94
CA LEU A 56 -8.29 -0.36 4.76
C LEU A 56 -8.76 -1.14 3.52
N ASP A 57 -9.23 -0.44 2.50
CA ASP A 57 -9.64 -1.07 1.23
C ASP A 57 -8.72 -0.57 0.10
N ALA A 58 -7.96 -1.49 -0.51
CA ALA A 58 -6.93 -1.20 -1.50
C ALA A 58 -7.41 -1.54 -2.92
N TYR A 59 -7.55 -0.53 -3.77
CA TYR A 59 -8.04 -0.65 -5.15
C TYR A 59 -6.90 -0.54 -6.16
N TYR A 60 -6.69 -1.55 -7.00
CA TYR A 60 -5.51 -1.57 -7.86
C TYR A 60 -5.61 -2.46 -9.09
N PHE A 61 -4.61 -2.33 -9.96
CA PHE A 61 -4.35 -3.19 -11.11
C PHE A 61 -2.90 -3.68 -11.06
N SER A 62 -2.67 -4.93 -11.49
CA SER A 62 -1.35 -5.48 -11.77
C SER A 62 -0.31 -5.24 -10.66
N SER A 63 -0.53 -5.86 -9.49
CA SER A 63 0.42 -5.83 -8.39
C SER A 63 1.77 -6.45 -8.77
N ARG A 64 2.80 -6.06 -8.04
CA ARG A 64 4.13 -6.66 -8.12
C ARG A 64 4.45 -7.36 -6.81
N GLU A 65 5.51 -8.18 -6.82
CA GLU A 65 5.95 -8.95 -5.66
C GLU A 65 6.15 -8.10 -4.40
N TYR A 66 6.62 -6.86 -4.54
CA TYR A 66 6.81 -5.98 -3.40
C TYR A 66 5.49 -5.46 -2.80
N ALA A 67 4.41 -5.36 -3.56
CA ALA A 67 3.07 -5.08 -3.00
C ALA A 67 2.54 -6.31 -2.25
N ARG A 68 2.72 -7.50 -2.83
CA ARG A 68 2.40 -8.79 -2.21
C ARG A 68 3.14 -8.99 -0.88
N ASN A 69 4.43 -8.68 -0.83
CA ASN A 69 5.25 -8.87 0.38
C ASN A 69 5.15 -7.70 1.37
N SER A 70 4.16 -6.82 1.21
CA SER A 70 3.94 -5.68 2.11
C SER A 70 2.46 -5.44 2.37
N ILE A 71 1.81 -4.53 1.65
CA ILE A 71 0.43 -4.11 1.91
C ILE A 71 -0.61 -5.17 1.51
N LEU A 72 -0.24 -6.14 0.67
CA LEU A 72 -1.10 -7.26 0.24
C LEU A 72 -0.61 -8.60 0.80
N ASP A 73 0.19 -8.56 1.86
CA ASP A 73 0.70 -9.76 2.51
C ASP A 73 -0.43 -10.51 3.21
N TRP A 74 -0.29 -11.83 3.29
CA TRP A 74 -1.34 -12.72 3.77
C TRP A 74 -1.73 -12.42 5.21
N ASP A 75 -0.77 -12.06 6.05
CA ASP A 75 -1.00 -11.69 7.45
C ASP A 75 -1.87 -10.42 7.61
N LEU A 76 -1.88 -9.57 6.58
CA LEU A 76 -2.63 -8.32 6.56
C LEU A 76 -3.98 -8.42 5.83
N ASN A 77 -4.34 -9.56 5.24
CA ASN A 77 -5.52 -9.67 4.37
C ASN A 77 -6.87 -9.32 5.03
N LYS A 78 -6.96 -9.41 6.37
CA LYS A 78 -8.14 -8.99 7.16
C LYS A 78 -8.17 -7.49 7.47
N ILE A 79 -7.01 -6.84 7.42
CA ILE A 79 -6.84 -5.41 7.72
C ILE A 79 -6.82 -4.62 6.43
N ILE A 80 -5.98 -4.99 5.45
CA ILE A 80 -5.88 -4.36 4.14
C ILE A 80 -6.55 -5.28 3.13
N VAL A 81 -7.77 -4.93 2.73
CA VAL A 81 -8.60 -5.75 1.85
C VAL A 81 -8.26 -5.44 0.38
N PRO A 82 -7.75 -6.42 -0.40
CA PRO A 82 -7.45 -6.22 -1.80
C PRO A 82 -8.72 -6.20 -2.67
N HIS A 83 -8.90 -5.12 -3.42
CA HIS A 83 -9.91 -4.98 -4.47
C HIS A 83 -9.18 -4.86 -5.81
N SER A 84 -8.73 -6.01 -6.33
CA SER A 84 -8.06 -6.04 -7.63
C SER A 84 -9.04 -5.94 -8.79
N PHE A 85 -8.72 -5.09 -9.76
CA PHE A 85 -9.41 -5.00 -11.04
C PHE A 85 -8.78 -5.88 -12.13
N PHE A 86 -7.68 -6.57 -11.84
CA PHE A 86 -7.00 -7.46 -12.78
C PHE A 86 -6.35 -8.64 -12.05
N ILE A 87 -6.63 -9.87 -12.51
CA ILE A 87 -6.08 -11.08 -11.89
C ILE A 87 -4.90 -11.60 -12.72
N SER A 88 -3.69 -11.23 -12.32
CA SER A 88 -2.45 -11.78 -12.86
C SER A 88 -1.96 -12.97 -12.03
N ASP A 89 -0.74 -13.44 -12.32
CA ASP A 89 -0.07 -14.47 -11.52
C ASP A 89 0.14 -14.04 -10.07
N ILE A 90 0.48 -12.79 -9.82
CA ILE A 90 0.69 -12.27 -8.45
C ILE A 90 -0.62 -12.24 -7.66
N GLU A 91 -1.74 -11.80 -8.23
CA GLU A 91 -3.03 -11.78 -7.52
C GLU A 91 -3.54 -13.17 -7.17
N ARG A 92 -3.26 -14.18 -8.02
CA ARG A 92 -3.59 -15.57 -7.68
C ARG A 92 -2.84 -16.03 -6.43
N LYS A 93 -1.58 -15.61 -6.28
CA LYS A 93 -0.76 -15.91 -5.10
C LYS A 93 -1.17 -15.12 -3.85
N ILE A 94 -1.62 -13.88 -4.00
CA ILE A 94 -2.16 -13.07 -2.88
C ILE A 94 -3.40 -13.74 -2.27
N ASN A 95 -4.23 -14.35 -3.11
CA ASN A 95 -5.48 -14.99 -2.68
C ASN A 95 -5.33 -16.47 -2.27
N ALA A 96 -4.12 -17.03 -2.34
CA ALA A 96 -3.85 -18.42 -1.98
C ALA A 96 -3.29 -18.54 -0.55
N ILE A 97 -3.85 -19.46 0.25
CA ILE A 97 -3.43 -19.73 1.64
C ILE A 97 -2.04 -20.39 1.69
N ILE A 98 -1.62 -21.05 0.60
CA ILE A 98 -0.41 -21.89 0.55
C ILE A 98 0.23 -21.75 -0.83
N ASP A 99 1.36 -21.05 -0.91
CA ASP A 99 2.31 -21.18 -2.02
C ASP A 99 3.38 -22.19 -1.55
N SER A 100 3.10 -23.47 -1.69
CA SER A 100 4.10 -24.55 -1.53
C SER A 100 4.85 -24.77 -2.82
#